data_AF-A0A6L8BAI3-F1
#
_entry.id   AF-A0A6L8BAI3-F1
#
_cell.length_a   1.000
_cell.length_b   1.000
_cell.length_c   1.000
_cell.angle_alpha   90.00
_cell.angle_beta   90.00
_cell.angle_gamma   90.00
#
_symmetry.space_group_name_H-M   'P 1'
#
loop_
_entity.id
_entity.type
_entity.pdbx_description
1 polymer ?
#
loop_
_entity_poly.entity_id
_entity_poly.type
_entity_poly.pdbx_seq_one_letter_code
_entity_poly.pdbx_strand_id
1 'polypeptide(L)'
;MGLEFYDLTHPWGLGQPCWPYFADVEIVRLHNMSKSGVLTQKITTVMHSGTHIDAPGHVVPGTAFMDEVPLPNFFGTGVVVSIPKKKWEVITAEDLENARPRIRRGDIVIVNTGWHKYYGDNQHYYGYSPGFYKEAGEWFVEKKVKMVGSDTQALDHPLGTAIAPHGPGKPDGLLPHVCEEYLETTGRTVLEDFPEWEPCHKAILSNGILGFENVGGDI
;
A
#
# COMPACT_ATOMS: atom_id res chain seq x y z
N MET A 1 -23.44 10.57 22.26
CA MET A 1 -22.97 10.29 20.89
C MET A 1 -22.72 8.80 20.80
N GLY A 2 -23.23 8.15 19.75
CA GLY A 2 -23.18 6.70 19.55
C GLY A 2 -21.92 6.26 18.80
N LEU A 3 -22.00 5.14 18.09
CA LEU A 3 -20.97 4.65 17.18
C LEU A 3 -21.06 5.40 15.84
N GLU A 4 -19.92 5.86 15.33
CA GLU A 4 -19.76 6.41 13.98
C GLU A 4 -18.92 5.45 13.14
N PHE A 5 -19.22 5.39 11.84
CA PHE A 5 -18.54 4.55 10.88
C PHE A 5 -17.89 5.43 9.82
N TYR A 6 -16.65 5.10 9.46
CA TYR A 6 -15.88 5.74 8.41
C TYR A 6 -15.46 4.67 7.41
N ASP A 7 -15.61 4.94 6.13
CA ASP A 7 -15.16 4.07 5.06
C ASP A 7 -13.73 4.45 4.68
N LEU A 8 -12.77 3.55 4.85
CA LEU A 8 -11.37 3.79 4.49
C LEU A 8 -10.98 3.19 3.13
N THR A 9 -11.96 2.88 2.29
CA THR A 9 -11.79 2.17 1.03
C THR A 9 -12.08 3.06 -0.17
N HIS A 10 -11.26 2.96 -1.22
CA HIS A 10 -11.58 3.56 -2.52
C HIS A 10 -12.65 2.74 -3.26
N PRO A 11 -13.48 3.38 -4.12
CA PRO A 11 -14.38 2.66 -5.00
C PRO A 11 -13.64 1.62 -5.83
N TRP A 12 -14.18 0.40 -5.86
CA TRP A 12 -13.54 -0.76 -6.48
C TRP A 12 -14.35 -1.30 -7.66
N GLY A 13 -13.68 -1.65 -8.76
CA GLY A 13 -14.30 -2.23 -9.95
C GLY A 13 -13.41 -2.18 -11.17
N LEU A 14 -14.02 -2.35 -12.36
CA LEU A 14 -13.35 -2.19 -13.65
C LEU A 14 -12.74 -0.78 -13.78
N GLY A 15 -11.47 -0.71 -14.18
CA GLY A 15 -10.75 0.55 -14.38
C GLY A 15 -10.30 1.23 -13.08
N GLN A 16 -10.34 0.50 -11.97
CA GLN A 16 -9.67 0.99 -10.77
C GLN A 16 -8.15 1.06 -10.98
N PRO A 17 -7.45 1.91 -10.22
CA PRO A 17 -6.00 1.90 -10.18
C PRO A 17 -5.44 0.53 -9.78
N CYS A 18 -4.60 -0.03 -10.66
CA CYS A 18 -3.81 -1.23 -10.43
C CYS A 18 -2.33 -0.89 -10.63
N TRP A 19 -1.46 -1.67 -9.99
CA TRP A 19 -0.02 -1.57 -10.27
C TRP A 19 0.24 -1.68 -11.79
N PRO A 20 1.18 -0.91 -12.38
CA PRO A 20 1.35 -0.77 -13.84
C PRO A 20 1.76 -2.02 -14.64
N TYR A 21 1.73 -3.20 -14.01
CA TYR A 21 1.99 -4.50 -14.65
C TYR A 21 0.92 -5.57 -14.32
N PHE A 22 -0.09 -5.25 -13.51
CA PHE A 22 -1.22 -6.15 -13.25
C PHE A 22 -2.32 -5.99 -14.30
N ALA A 23 -3.08 -7.07 -14.50
CA ALA A 23 -4.30 -7.03 -15.30
C ALA A 23 -5.40 -6.25 -14.54
N ASP A 24 -6.26 -5.57 -15.30
CA ASP A 24 -7.43 -4.88 -14.77
C ASP A 24 -8.50 -5.89 -14.26
N VAL A 25 -9.45 -5.38 -13.46
CA VAL A 25 -10.60 -6.14 -12.97
C VAL A 25 -11.59 -6.36 -14.09
N GLU A 26 -11.94 -7.63 -14.34
CA GLU A 26 -12.99 -7.98 -15.29
C GLU A 26 -14.29 -8.30 -14.56
N ILE A 27 -15.38 -7.63 -14.95
CA ILE A 27 -16.73 -7.90 -14.42
C ILE A 27 -17.68 -8.27 -15.55
N VAL A 28 -18.04 -9.55 -15.63
CA VAL A 28 -18.93 -10.09 -16.67
C VAL A 28 -20.31 -10.36 -16.09
N ARG A 29 -21.35 -9.76 -16.67
CA ARG A 29 -22.76 -10.03 -16.30
C ARG A 29 -23.25 -11.30 -16.99
N LEU A 30 -23.62 -12.30 -16.19
CA LEU A 30 -24.18 -13.58 -16.67
C LEU A 30 -25.71 -13.51 -16.78
N HIS A 31 -26.35 -12.85 -15.82
CA HIS A 31 -27.79 -12.58 -15.83
C HIS A 31 -28.04 -11.08 -15.67
N ASN A 32 -29.07 -10.57 -16.33
CA ASN A 32 -29.52 -9.20 -16.18
C ASN A 32 -30.96 -9.16 -15.69
N MET A 33 -31.30 -8.08 -15.00
CA MET A 33 -32.60 -7.92 -14.35
C MET A 33 -33.75 -7.98 -15.35
N SER A 34 -33.57 -7.40 -16.54
CA SER A 34 -34.60 -7.34 -17.58
C SER A 34 -34.98 -8.70 -18.17
N LYS A 35 -34.02 -9.63 -18.28
CA LYS A 35 -34.27 -10.98 -18.81
C LYS A 35 -34.60 -11.98 -17.71
N SER A 36 -33.86 -11.94 -16.60
CA SER A 36 -33.81 -13.03 -15.63
C SER A 36 -34.42 -12.67 -14.27
N GLY A 37 -34.76 -11.41 -14.00
CA GLY A 37 -35.22 -10.96 -12.68
C GLY A 37 -34.15 -11.05 -11.58
N VAL A 38 -32.90 -11.32 -11.95
CA VAL A 38 -31.76 -11.47 -11.05
C VAL A 38 -30.49 -10.91 -11.71
N LEU A 39 -29.60 -10.34 -10.90
CA LEU A 39 -28.25 -9.96 -11.31
C LEU A 39 -27.27 -11.05 -10.85
N THR A 40 -26.48 -11.57 -11.79
CA THR A 40 -25.36 -12.47 -11.50
C THR A 40 -24.14 -11.99 -12.26
N GLN A 41 -23.00 -11.90 -11.60
CA GLN A 41 -21.75 -11.44 -12.17
C GLN A 41 -20.62 -12.44 -11.87
N LYS A 42 -19.72 -12.62 -12.83
CA LYS A 42 -18.41 -13.22 -12.64
C LYS A 42 -17.39 -12.10 -12.54
N ILE A 43 -16.51 -12.20 -11.56
CA ILE A 43 -15.41 -11.27 -11.34
C ILE A 43 -14.10 -12.05 -11.54
N THR A 44 -13.19 -11.49 -12.34
CA THR A 44 -11.79 -11.92 -12.41
C THR A 44 -10.94 -10.76 -11.93
N THR A 45 -10.09 -10.97 -10.92
CA THR A 45 -9.25 -9.92 -10.32
C THR A 45 -7.93 -10.49 -9.84
N VAL A 46 -6.91 -9.66 -9.77
CA VAL A 46 -5.73 -9.90 -8.92
C VAL A 46 -6.07 -9.58 -7.46
N MET A 47 -5.31 -10.14 -6.51
CA MET A 47 -5.51 -9.89 -5.08
C MET A 47 -5.08 -8.47 -4.68
N HIS A 48 -3.99 -7.97 -5.26
CA HIS A 48 -3.44 -6.63 -5.03
C HIS A 48 -4.13 -5.60 -5.93
N SER A 49 -5.37 -5.25 -5.59
CA SER A 49 -6.25 -4.42 -6.42
C SER A 49 -7.02 -3.43 -5.56
N GLY A 50 -6.77 -2.13 -5.75
CA GLY A 50 -7.39 -1.07 -4.96
C GLY A 50 -6.95 -1.07 -3.51
N THR A 51 -7.84 -0.64 -2.60
CA THR A 51 -7.64 -0.79 -1.16
C THR A 51 -7.63 -2.27 -0.80
N HIS A 52 -6.48 -2.80 -0.42
CA HIS A 52 -6.30 -4.24 -0.18
C HIS A 52 -5.38 -4.49 1.01
N ILE A 53 -5.20 -5.78 1.32
CA ILE A 53 -4.47 -6.25 2.49
C ILE A 53 -3.47 -7.35 2.10
N ASP A 54 -2.27 -7.28 2.67
CA ASP A 54 -1.19 -8.22 2.41
C ASP A 54 -0.99 -9.20 3.57
N ALA A 55 -0.99 -10.49 3.23
CA ALA A 55 -0.61 -11.57 4.14
C ALA A 55 0.90 -11.84 4.09
N PRO A 56 1.49 -12.48 5.11
CA PRO A 56 2.92 -12.79 5.14
C PRO A 56 3.43 -13.54 3.90
N GLY A 57 2.62 -14.48 3.40
CA GLY A 57 2.91 -15.27 2.20
C GLY A 57 3.09 -14.45 0.92
N HIS A 58 2.76 -13.16 0.92
CA HIS A 58 3.00 -12.24 -0.20
C HIS A 58 4.50 -12.10 -0.52
N VAL A 59 5.35 -11.91 0.50
CA VAL A 59 6.81 -11.70 0.30
C VAL A 59 7.69 -12.68 1.08
N VAL A 60 7.12 -13.50 1.97
CA VAL A 60 7.87 -14.40 2.83
C VAL A 60 7.53 -15.87 2.51
N PRO A 61 8.44 -16.61 1.86
CA PRO A 61 8.19 -18.01 1.49
C PRO A 61 7.83 -18.89 2.68
N GLY A 62 6.79 -19.72 2.51
CA GLY A 62 6.38 -20.71 3.52
C GLY A 62 5.67 -20.12 4.74
N THR A 63 5.17 -18.90 4.64
CA THR A 63 4.36 -18.26 5.69
C THR A 63 2.88 -18.19 5.30
N ALA A 64 2.04 -17.80 6.26
CA ALA A 64 0.58 -17.86 6.13
C ALA A 64 0.04 -17.09 4.92
N PHE A 65 -0.85 -17.73 4.17
CA PHE A 65 -1.76 -17.07 3.24
C PHE A 65 -2.92 -16.42 4.00
N MET A 66 -3.71 -15.60 3.30
CA MET A 66 -4.77 -14.80 3.91
C MET A 66 -5.80 -15.63 4.69
N ASP A 67 -6.15 -16.82 4.20
CA ASP A 67 -7.09 -17.73 4.84
C ASP A 67 -6.53 -18.43 6.09
N GLU A 68 -5.20 -18.40 6.28
CA GLU A 68 -4.51 -18.97 7.44
C GLU A 68 -4.24 -17.93 8.55
N VAL A 69 -4.44 -16.63 8.25
CA VAL A 69 -4.26 -15.56 9.23
C VAL A 69 -5.38 -15.60 10.28
N PRO A 70 -5.07 -15.61 11.60
CA PRO A 70 -6.09 -15.65 12.64
C PRO A 70 -7.01 -14.43 12.66
N LEU A 71 -8.32 -14.65 12.86
CA LEU A 71 -9.32 -13.58 12.93
C LEU A 71 -8.99 -12.40 13.89
N PRO A 72 -8.38 -12.62 15.08
CA PRO A 72 -8.00 -11.53 15.97
C PRO A 72 -6.98 -10.53 15.40
N ASN A 73 -6.32 -10.85 14.28
CA ASN A 73 -5.45 -9.92 13.57
C ASN A 73 -6.27 -8.80 12.89
N PHE A 74 -7.48 -9.09 12.40
CA PHE A 74 -8.32 -8.15 11.64
C PHE A 74 -9.23 -7.27 12.50
N PHE A 75 -9.04 -7.27 13.83
CA PHE A 75 -9.83 -6.44 14.73
C PHE A 75 -8.98 -5.89 15.88
N GLY A 76 -9.16 -4.61 16.21
CA GLY A 76 -8.43 -3.98 17.30
C GLY A 76 -8.59 -2.47 17.29
N THR A 77 -7.82 -1.82 18.17
CA THR A 77 -7.73 -0.36 18.20
C THR A 77 -7.01 0.12 16.94
N GLY A 78 -7.69 0.92 16.12
CA GLY A 78 -7.09 1.63 15.00
C GLY A 78 -6.60 3.02 15.39
N VAL A 79 -5.50 3.47 14.80
CA VAL A 79 -5.03 4.86 14.86
C VAL A 79 -4.72 5.35 13.44
N VAL A 80 -5.35 6.44 13.04
CA VAL A 80 -4.99 7.17 11.82
C VAL A 80 -4.09 8.33 12.24
N VAL A 81 -2.88 8.39 11.70
CA VAL A 81 -1.95 9.49 11.93
C VAL A 81 -1.73 10.28 10.64
N SER A 82 -1.78 11.61 10.74
CA SER A 82 -1.52 12.48 9.60
C SER A 82 -0.03 12.85 9.56
N ILE A 83 0.65 12.45 8.49
CA ILE A 83 2.06 12.71 8.23
C ILE A 83 2.17 13.20 6.77
N PRO A 84 1.79 14.46 6.47
CA PRO A 84 1.75 14.94 5.10
C PRO A 84 3.13 14.94 4.47
N LYS A 85 3.23 14.41 3.25
CA LYS A 85 4.50 14.25 2.52
C LYS A 85 4.36 14.69 1.05
N LYS A 86 5.48 15.10 0.48
CA LYS A 86 5.62 15.53 -0.92
C LYS A 86 6.22 14.41 -1.78
N LYS A 87 6.40 14.74 -3.06
CA LYS A 87 7.05 13.88 -4.05
C LYS A 87 8.33 13.26 -3.51
N TRP A 88 8.37 11.93 -3.52
CA TRP A 88 9.50 11.10 -3.11
C TRP A 88 10.04 11.32 -1.68
N GLU A 89 9.25 11.92 -0.79
CA GLU A 89 9.68 12.02 0.60
C GLU A 89 9.50 10.67 1.31
N VAL A 90 10.50 10.27 2.09
CA VAL A 90 10.43 9.08 2.94
C VAL A 90 9.69 9.42 4.24
N ILE A 91 8.80 8.53 4.68
CA ILE A 91 8.27 8.55 6.04
C ILE A 91 9.31 7.91 6.95
N THR A 92 9.85 8.70 7.88
CA THR A 92 10.94 8.28 8.76
C THR A 92 10.44 7.73 10.10
N ALA A 93 11.29 7.01 10.82
CA ALA A 93 11.02 6.61 12.20
C ALA A 93 10.74 7.81 13.13
N GLU A 94 11.37 8.96 12.88
CA GLU A 94 11.13 10.19 13.64
C GLU A 94 9.73 10.75 13.37
N ASP A 95 9.28 10.75 12.11
CA ASP A 95 7.90 11.14 11.77
C ASP A 95 6.89 10.27 12.53
N LEU A 96 7.12 8.96 12.58
CA LEU A 96 6.26 7.98 13.26
C LEU A 96 6.25 8.15 14.79
N GLU A 97 7.40 8.38 15.43
CA GLU A 97 7.45 8.59 16.89
C GLU A 97 6.79 9.93 17.29
N ASN A 98 6.92 10.95 16.43
CA ASN A 98 6.33 12.26 16.66
C ASN A 98 4.86 12.35 16.25
N ALA A 99 4.34 11.37 15.52
CA ALA A 99 2.97 11.33 15.06
C ALA A 99 1.94 11.42 16.20
N ARG A 100 0.80 12.06 15.91
CA ARG A 100 -0.33 12.20 16.83
C ARG A 100 -1.65 11.80 16.14
N PRO A 101 -2.55 11.07 16.81
CA PRO A 101 -2.42 10.46 18.15
C PRO A 101 -1.22 9.51 18.27
N ARG A 102 -0.66 9.36 19.47
CA ARG A 102 0.55 8.53 19.67
C ARG A 102 0.26 7.08 19.29
N ILE A 103 1.05 6.52 18.39
CA ILE A 103 1.03 5.09 18.04
C ILE A 103 1.51 4.25 19.23
N ARG A 104 0.74 3.22 19.58
CA ARG A 104 1.01 2.31 20.69
C ARG A 104 1.17 0.89 20.18
N ARG A 105 1.78 0.07 21.04
CA ARG A 105 1.87 -1.37 20.83
C ARG A 105 0.47 -1.96 20.64
N GLY A 106 0.31 -2.79 19.60
CA GLY A 106 -0.93 -3.49 19.27
C GLY A 106 -1.93 -2.68 18.47
N ASP A 107 -1.64 -1.42 18.14
CA ASP A 107 -2.50 -0.61 17.28
C ASP A 107 -2.47 -1.12 15.83
N ILE A 108 -3.60 -0.98 15.13
CA ILE A 108 -3.68 -0.99 13.67
C ILE A 108 -3.40 0.44 13.21
N VAL A 109 -2.26 0.67 12.56
CA VAL A 109 -1.80 2.01 12.22
C VAL A 109 -2.12 2.30 10.76
N ILE A 110 -2.79 3.42 10.48
CA ILE A 110 -2.95 3.95 9.13
C ILE A 110 -2.20 5.28 9.07
N VAL A 111 -1.30 5.43 8.10
CA VAL A 111 -0.56 6.68 7.85
C VAL A 111 -1.22 7.41 6.69
N ASN A 112 -1.76 8.60 6.97
CA ASN A 112 -2.32 9.51 5.98
C ASN A 112 -1.25 10.51 5.56
N THR A 113 -0.66 10.32 4.38
CA THR A 113 0.30 11.24 3.76
C THR A 113 -0.37 12.36 2.95
N GLY A 114 -1.67 12.24 2.71
CA GLY A 114 -2.46 13.12 1.85
C GLY A 114 -2.51 12.67 0.39
N TRP A 115 -1.88 11.54 0.05
CA TRP A 115 -1.77 11.04 -1.31
C TRP A 115 -2.98 10.26 -1.81
N HIS A 116 -3.89 9.82 -0.93
CA HIS A 116 -5.22 9.33 -1.34
C HIS A 116 -5.96 10.31 -2.26
N LYS A 117 -5.66 11.62 -2.18
CA LYS A 117 -6.25 12.66 -3.05
C LYS A 117 -5.81 12.56 -4.51
N TYR A 118 -4.68 11.91 -4.76
CA TYR A 118 -4.14 11.68 -6.10
C TYR A 118 -4.43 10.26 -6.59
N TYR A 119 -5.12 9.43 -5.79
CA TYR A 119 -5.50 8.07 -6.15
C TYR A 119 -6.16 8.03 -7.53
N GLY A 120 -5.57 7.27 -8.43
CA GLY A 120 -5.98 7.20 -9.82
C GLY A 120 -4.97 6.41 -10.65
N ASP A 121 -5.41 5.95 -11.82
CA ASP A 121 -4.53 5.34 -12.81
C ASP A 121 -3.71 6.44 -13.48
N ASN A 122 -2.66 6.87 -12.80
CA ASN A 122 -1.81 7.97 -13.26
C ASN A 122 -0.38 7.84 -12.71
N GLN A 123 0.57 8.34 -13.49
CA GLN A 123 1.99 8.34 -13.12
C GLN A 123 2.28 9.18 -11.89
N HIS A 124 1.43 10.17 -11.56
CA HIS A 124 1.67 10.99 -10.38
C HIS A 124 1.61 10.12 -9.13
N TYR A 125 0.50 9.41 -8.91
CA TYR A 125 0.27 8.53 -7.78
C TYR A 125 1.27 7.37 -7.68
N TYR A 126 1.51 6.67 -8.79
CA TYR A 126 2.41 5.50 -8.79
C TYR A 126 3.89 5.86 -8.83
N GLY A 127 4.28 6.89 -9.58
CA GLY A 127 5.69 7.24 -9.81
C GLY A 127 6.29 8.18 -8.77
N TYR A 128 5.46 9.03 -8.15
CA TYR A 128 5.95 10.16 -7.36
C TYR A 128 5.51 10.16 -5.90
N SER A 129 4.72 9.18 -5.46
CA SER A 129 4.27 9.10 -4.07
C SER A 129 5.43 9.03 -3.07
N PRO A 130 5.21 9.50 -1.82
CA PRO A 130 6.05 9.16 -0.70
C PRO A 130 5.83 7.68 -0.35
N GLY A 131 6.55 7.18 0.65
CA GLY A 131 6.27 5.87 1.19
C GLY A 131 7.21 5.47 2.32
N PHE A 132 6.97 4.29 2.86
CA PHE A 132 7.87 3.72 3.86
C PHE A 132 9.11 3.20 3.18
N TYR A 133 10.22 3.24 3.89
CA TYR A 133 11.41 2.49 3.52
C TYR A 133 11.84 1.64 4.70
N LYS A 134 13.09 1.19 4.71
CA LYS A 134 13.62 0.26 5.70
C LYS A 134 13.36 0.68 7.14
N GLU A 135 13.73 1.92 7.50
CA GLU A 135 13.70 2.40 8.88
C GLU A 135 12.27 2.48 9.43
N ALA A 136 11.29 2.79 8.59
CA ALA A 136 9.88 2.79 8.99
C ALA A 136 9.38 1.37 9.28
N GLY A 137 9.71 0.40 8.42
CA GLY A 137 9.39 -1.01 8.62
C GLY A 137 9.99 -1.56 9.94
N GLU A 138 11.27 -1.28 10.18
CA GLU A 138 11.96 -1.65 11.42
C GLU A 138 11.31 -1.02 12.65
N TRP A 139 10.94 0.26 12.57
CA TRP A 139 10.25 0.97 13.65
C TRP A 139 8.89 0.34 13.98
N PHE A 140 8.08 -0.02 12.97
CA PHE A 140 6.79 -0.68 13.19
C PHE A 140 6.94 -2.01 13.93
N VAL A 141 7.96 -2.80 13.56
CA VAL A 141 8.31 -4.06 14.22
C VAL A 141 8.72 -3.81 15.68
N GLU A 142 9.62 -2.86 15.94
CA GLU A 142 10.06 -2.52 17.29
C GLU A 142 8.89 -2.04 18.17
N LYS A 143 8.01 -1.21 17.60
CA LYS A 143 6.82 -0.69 18.26
C LYS A 143 5.77 -1.78 18.53
N LYS A 144 5.87 -2.92 17.83
CA LYS A 144 4.95 -4.06 17.91
C LYS A 144 3.52 -3.65 17.58
N VAL A 145 3.35 -2.90 16.49
CA VAL A 145 2.03 -2.62 15.91
C VAL A 145 1.42 -3.93 15.41
N LYS A 146 0.10 -3.97 15.27
CA LYS A 146 -0.62 -5.17 14.82
C LYS A 146 -0.67 -5.25 13.29
N MET A 147 -0.99 -4.13 12.65
CA MET A 147 -1.08 -3.97 11.20
C MET A 147 -0.66 -2.55 10.83
N VAL A 148 -0.22 -2.35 9.59
CA VAL A 148 0.21 -1.05 9.06
C VAL A 148 -0.48 -0.81 7.73
N GLY A 149 -1.01 0.38 7.52
CA GLY A 149 -1.57 0.83 6.25
C GLY A 149 -1.06 2.19 5.84
N SER A 150 -1.01 2.43 4.53
CA SER A 150 -0.69 3.72 3.93
C SER A 150 -1.74 4.14 2.90
N ASP A 151 -1.90 5.44 2.73
CA ASP A 151 -2.75 6.04 1.70
C ASP A 151 -2.06 6.15 0.31
N THR A 152 -1.03 5.33 0.11
CA THR A 152 -0.18 5.28 -1.08
C THR A 152 -0.34 3.95 -1.82
N GLN A 153 0.17 3.94 -3.06
CA GLN A 153 0.10 2.83 -4.00
C GLN A 153 0.65 1.51 -3.46
N ALA A 154 1.62 1.61 -2.54
CA ALA A 154 2.20 0.51 -1.82
C ALA A 154 2.60 0.89 -0.39
N LEU A 155 2.97 -0.09 0.44
CA LEU A 155 3.65 0.17 1.71
C LEU A 155 5.04 0.75 1.49
N ASP A 156 5.78 0.26 0.50
CA ASP A 156 7.12 0.77 0.20
C ASP A 156 7.09 2.03 -0.68
N HIS A 157 8.08 2.88 -0.47
CA HIS A 157 8.39 4.03 -1.29
C HIS A 157 8.54 3.59 -2.75
N PRO A 158 7.92 4.26 -3.74
CA PRO A 158 7.88 3.76 -5.12
C PRO A 158 9.28 3.48 -5.68
N LEU A 159 10.28 4.28 -5.29
CA LEU A 159 11.66 4.07 -5.72
C LEU A 159 12.37 2.82 -5.14
N GLY A 160 11.79 2.18 -4.11
CA GLY A 160 12.22 0.87 -3.60
C GLY A 160 11.40 -0.32 -4.14
N THR A 161 10.62 -0.10 -5.21
CA THR A 161 9.69 -1.08 -5.80
C THR A 161 9.90 -1.25 -7.31
N ALA A 162 8.97 -1.92 -8.00
CA ALA A 162 9.08 -2.19 -9.44
C ALA A 162 8.97 -0.93 -10.29
N ILE A 163 8.45 0.18 -9.75
CA ILE A 163 8.50 1.48 -10.43
C ILE A 163 9.93 1.83 -10.85
N ALA A 164 10.89 1.49 -9.99
CA ALA A 164 12.32 1.70 -10.17
C ALA A 164 13.07 0.37 -10.46
N PRO A 165 14.42 0.37 -10.60
CA PRO A 165 15.25 -0.79 -10.98
C PRO A 165 15.32 -1.98 -10.02
N HIS A 166 14.18 -2.42 -9.49
CA HIS A 166 14.09 -3.55 -8.58
C HIS A 166 13.05 -4.57 -9.05
N GLY A 167 13.19 -5.81 -8.55
CA GLY A 167 12.25 -6.90 -8.84
C GLY A 167 11.90 -7.02 -10.33
N PRO A 168 10.59 -7.06 -10.68
CA PRO A 168 10.11 -7.08 -12.07
C PRO A 168 10.45 -5.84 -12.90
N GLY A 169 10.77 -4.70 -12.26
CA GLY A 169 11.17 -3.48 -12.95
C GLY A 169 12.61 -3.51 -13.47
N LYS A 170 13.44 -4.49 -13.11
CA LYS A 170 14.84 -4.51 -13.56
C LYS A 170 14.98 -4.62 -15.09
N PRO A 171 16.00 -3.95 -15.69
CA PRO A 171 17.02 -3.11 -15.02
C PRO A 171 16.66 -1.62 -14.94
N ASP A 172 15.60 -1.16 -15.61
CA ASP A 172 15.37 0.27 -15.85
C ASP A 172 14.23 0.88 -15.03
N GLY A 173 13.45 0.03 -14.35
CA GLY A 173 12.17 0.35 -13.72
C GLY A 173 11.00 0.20 -14.68
N LEU A 174 9.80 0.01 -14.13
CA LEU A 174 8.57 0.10 -14.91
C LEU A 174 8.33 1.52 -15.45
N LEU A 175 8.86 2.54 -14.77
CA LEU A 175 8.82 3.93 -15.21
C LEU A 175 10.26 4.52 -15.29
N PRO A 176 11.03 4.22 -16.36
CA PRO A 176 12.43 4.65 -16.46
C PRO A 176 12.65 6.17 -16.36
N HIS A 177 11.72 6.97 -16.90
CA HIS A 177 11.76 8.43 -16.83
C HIS A 177 11.67 8.96 -15.38
N VAL A 178 11.05 8.22 -14.45
CA VAL A 178 11.03 8.58 -13.02
C VAL A 178 12.44 8.47 -12.43
N CYS A 179 13.21 7.46 -12.85
CA CYS A 179 14.60 7.25 -12.43
C CYS A 179 15.53 8.33 -13.00
N GLU A 180 15.33 8.71 -14.28
CA GLU A 180 16.04 9.81 -14.93
C GLU A 180 15.78 11.14 -14.22
N GLU A 181 14.52 11.46 -13.96
CA GLU A 181 14.12 12.68 -13.25
C GLU A 181 14.68 12.71 -11.81
N TYR A 182 14.72 11.57 -11.12
CA TYR A 182 15.32 11.47 -9.78
C TYR A 182 16.82 11.81 -9.82
N LEU A 183 17.55 11.27 -10.81
CA LEU A 183 18.97 11.56 -11.00
C LEU A 183 19.20 13.05 -11.31
N GLU A 184 18.40 13.63 -12.20
CA GLU A 184 18.49 15.06 -12.54
C GLU A 184 18.19 15.97 -11.34
N THR A 185 17.23 15.57 -10.50
CA THR A 185 16.77 16.36 -9.36
C THR A 185 17.72 16.29 -8.17
N THR A 186 18.26 15.10 -7.88
CA THR A 186 19.03 14.84 -6.65
C THR A 186 20.54 14.74 -6.88
N GLY A 187 20.97 14.53 -8.13
CA GLY A 187 22.35 14.20 -8.48
C GLY A 187 22.77 12.79 -8.08
N ARG A 188 21.85 11.94 -7.61
CA ARG A 188 22.08 10.57 -7.14
C ARG A 188 21.17 9.62 -7.87
N THR A 189 21.66 8.43 -8.18
CA THR A 189 20.85 7.38 -8.80
C THR A 189 19.88 6.77 -7.77
N VAL A 190 18.77 6.20 -8.25
CA VAL A 190 17.79 5.54 -7.37
C VAL A 190 18.45 4.46 -6.52
N LEU A 191 19.33 3.64 -7.10
CA LEU A 191 19.99 2.54 -6.37
C LEU A 191 21.02 3.02 -5.32
N GLU A 192 21.47 4.27 -5.37
CA GLU A 192 22.33 4.84 -4.32
C GLU A 192 21.54 5.19 -3.05
N ASP A 193 20.27 5.59 -3.18
CA ASP A 193 19.42 6.02 -2.07
C ASP A 193 18.42 4.93 -1.65
N PHE A 194 17.95 4.15 -2.61
CA PHE A 194 17.02 3.05 -2.44
C PHE A 194 17.65 1.75 -2.96
N PRO A 195 18.68 1.18 -2.31
CA PRO A 195 19.34 -0.04 -2.78
C PRO A 195 18.52 -1.33 -2.59
N GLU A 196 17.48 -1.32 -1.76
CA GLU A 196 16.76 -2.52 -1.33
C GLU A 196 15.40 -2.68 -2.03
N TRP A 197 15.06 -3.93 -2.38
CA TRP A 197 13.74 -4.28 -2.90
C TRP A 197 12.74 -4.47 -1.75
N GLU A 198 11.71 -3.62 -1.70
CA GLU A 198 10.58 -3.70 -0.77
C GLU A 198 10.99 -3.97 0.70
N PRO A 199 11.91 -3.18 1.27
CA PRO A 199 12.42 -3.44 2.62
C PRO A 199 11.34 -3.28 3.70
N CYS A 200 10.36 -2.38 3.54
CA CYS A 200 9.29 -2.23 4.51
C CYS A 200 8.36 -3.46 4.50
N HIS A 201 7.88 -3.91 3.33
CA HIS A 201 7.11 -5.14 3.21
C HIS A 201 7.82 -6.30 3.89
N LYS A 202 9.09 -6.53 3.55
CA LYS A 202 9.89 -7.62 4.12
C LYS A 202 9.99 -7.51 5.64
N ALA A 203 10.24 -6.32 6.17
CA ALA A 203 10.37 -6.12 7.61
C ALA A 203 9.07 -6.46 8.34
N ILE A 204 7.93 -5.92 7.91
CA ILE A 204 6.67 -6.08 8.64
C ILE A 204 6.09 -7.49 8.45
N LEU A 205 6.06 -8.01 7.22
CA LEU A 205 5.40 -9.29 6.90
C LEU A 205 6.17 -10.48 7.48
N SER A 206 7.52 -10.42 7.52
CA SER A 206 8.34 -11.46 8.18
C SER A 206 8.18 -11.50 9.70
N ASN A 207 7.64 -10.43 10.29
CA ASN A 207 7.33 -10.34 11.71
C ASN A 207 5.82 -10.54 11.99
N GLY A 208 5.05 -10.99 10.99
CA GLY A 208 3.62 -11.27 11.12
C GLY A 208 2.72 -10.03 11.26
N ILE A 209 3.25 -8.85 10.90
CA ILE A 209 2.50 -7.59 10.85
C ILE A 209 1.94 -7.46 9.44
N LEU A 210 0.62 -7.39 9.32
CA LEU A 210 -0.10 -7.34 8.04
C LEU A 210 -0.10 -5.92 7.46
N GLY A 211 -0.18 -5.83 6.14
CA GLY A 211 -0.13 -4.59 5.38
C GLY A 211 -1.49 -4.17 4.81
N PHE A 212 -1.77 -2.87 4.73
CA PHE A 212 -2.83 -2.30 3.89
C PHE A 212 -2.24 -1.28 2.92
N GLU A 213 -2.69 -1.33 1.68
CA GLU A 213 -2.27 -0.37 0.65
C GLU A 213 -3.49 0.36 0.10
N ASN A 214 -3.26 1.54 -0.50
CA ASN A 214 -4.29 2.35 -1.13
C ASN A 214 -5.45 2.67 -0.17
N VAL A 215 -5.15 2.98 1.09
CA VAL A 215 -6.18 3.40 2.04
C VAL A 215 -6.71 4.78 1.63
N GLY A 216 -8.03 4.95 1.66
CA GLY A 216 -8.69 6.13 1.10
C GLY A 216 -10.00 6.46 1.81
N GLY A 217 -11.01 6.85 1.04
CA GLY A 217 -12.35 7.15 1.54
C GLY A 217 -12.41 8.37 2.45
N ASP A 218 -12.88 8.18 3.68
CA ASP A 218 -13.11 9.17 4.72
C ASP A 218 -11.86 9.51 5.57
N ILE A 219 -10.66 9.09 5.13
CA ILE A 219 -9.39 9.26 5.85
C ILE A 219 -8.93 10.72 6.03
#